data_AF-B7FN81-F1
#
_entry.id   AF-B7FN81-F1
#
_cell.length_a   1.000
_cell.length_b   1.000
_cell.length_c   1.000
_cell.angle_alpha   90.00
_cell.angle_beta   90.00
_cell.angle_gamma   90.00
#
_symmetry.space_group_name_H-M   'P 1'
#
loop_
_entity.id
_entity.type
_entity.pdbx_description
1 polymer ?
#
loop_
_entity_poly.entity_id
_entity_poly.type
_entity_poly.pdbx_seq_one_letter_code
_entity_poly.pdbx_strand_id
1 'polypeptide(L)'
;MYRATASSLKRHLKGGVLGNLGATRFATSSAIAAKVSSGGLFSWLTGERSSSLAPLDTPISSFVLQMLMGGGGSFSAGGPGKGMHSRLFLRVLNEYQQIQSFSAFNSIFNNTGLFGIYASTSSDFAPKAVELAAKELIAIATPEKVPEVQLDRAKKSTKTAVLMNLESRMIASEDIGRQILTYGERKPVEEFLKAVDEITLDDITKISQRIISSPLTMASYGDVINVPSYENVSSMFHAK
;
A
#
# COMPACT_ATOMS: atom_id res chain seq x y z
N MET A 1 -2.17 26.08 36.26
CA MET A 1 -3.14 25.90 37.37
C MET A 1 -4.31 25.08 36.82
N TYR A 2 -4.36 23.78 37.16
CA TYR A 2 -5.45 23.13 37.94
C TYR A 2 -6.77 22.99 37.14
N ARG A 3 -7.38 21.82 36.94
CA ARG A 3 -7.45 20.59 37.76
C ARG A 3 -7.86 19.38 36.90
N ALA A 4 -7.35 18.23 37.32
CA ALA A 4 -7.88 16.90 37.03
C ALA A 4 -9.21 16.66 37.77
N THR A 5 -10.10 15.87 37.18
CA THR A 5 -11.14 15.13 37.90
C THR A 5 -11.24 13.72 37.34
N ALA A 6 -10.58 12.79 38.04
CA ALA A 6 -10.91 11.38 37.98
C ALA A 6 -12.17 11.16 38.82
N SER A 7 -13.18 10.47 38.28
CA SER A 7 -14.25 9.88 39.08
C SER A 7 -14.25 8.37 38.90
N SER A 8 -13.90 7.71 40.00
CA SER A 8 -14.01 6.27 40.20
C SER A 8 -15.49 5.87 40.27
N LEU A 9 -15.89 4.88 39.48
CA LEU A 9 -17.17 4.18 39.67
C LEU A 9 -16.96 2.67 39.50
N LYS A 10 -16.48 2.05 40.59
CA LYS A 10 -16.59 0.60 40.82
C LYS A 10 -17.97 0.33 41.44
N ARG A 11 -18.84 -0.39 40.72
CA ARG A 11 -19.72 -1.41 41.32
C ARG A 11 -20.41 -2.31 40.28
N HIS A 12 -20.08 -3.60 40.38
CA HIS A 12 -20.95 -4.78 40.29
C HIS A 12 -21.78 -5.02 39.03
N LEU A 13 -21.30 -5.93 38.17
CA LEU A 13 -22.14 -6.92 37.49
C LEU A 13 -21.45 -8.30 37.54
N LYS A 14 -22.14 -9.25 38.18
CA LYS A 14 -21.88 -10.69 38.14
C LYS A 14 -22.32 -11.23 36.76
N GLY A 15 -21.48 -12.10 36.19
CA GLY A 15 -21.88 -13.24 35.36
C GLY A 15 -22.54 -12.94 34.01
N GLY A 16 -21.82 -13.26 32.92
CA GLY A 16 -22.42 -13.34 31.59
C GLY A 16 -21.40 -13.29 30.48
N VAL A 17 -21.06 -14.45 29.95
CA VAL A 17 -20.30 -14.67 28.71
C VAL A 17 -20.84 -13.77 27.59
N LEU A 18 -20.03 -12.89 26.99
CA LEU A 18 -20.27 -12.37 25.64
C LEU A 18 -19.02 -11.72 25.02
N GLY A 19 -18.54 -12.32 23.93
CA GLY A 19 -18.04 -11.65 22.73
C GLY A 19 -16.90 -10.65 22.85
N ASN A 20 -15.66 -11.15 22.79
CA ASN A 20 -14.49 -10.33 22.49
C ASN A 20 -14.49 -10.01 20.97
N LEU A 21 -15.05 -8.86 20.57
CA LEU A 21 -14.94 -8.32 19.21
C LEU A 21 -13.51 -7.77 18.99
N GLY A 22 -12.56 -8.68 18.73
CA GLY A 22 -11.22 -8.34 18.30
C GLY A 22 -11.20 -8.06 16.80
N ALA A 23 -11.04 -6.81 16.41
CA ALA A 23 -10.77 -6.44 15.01
C ALA A 23 -9.43 -7.05 14.56
N THR A 24 -9.48 -7.98 13.60
CA THR A 24 -8.28 -8.61 13.03
C THR A 24 -7.73 -7.73 11.91
N ARG A 25 -6.41 -7.56 11.89
CA ARG A 25 -5.67 -6.71 10.96
C ARG A 25 -4.70 -7.61 10.21
N PHE A 26 -4.90 -7.80 8.91
CA PHE A 26 -4.07 -8.62 8.04
C PHE A 26 -3.25 -7.74 7.08
N ALA A 27 -1.99 -8.12 6.85
CA ALA A 27 -1.10 -7.44 5.91
C ALA A 27 -0.52 -8.49 4.95
N THR A 28 -0.98 -8.52 3.70
CA THR A 28 -0.31 -9.28 2.63
C THR A 28 0.66 -8.33 1.92
N SER A 29 1.95 -8.46 2.21
CA SER A 29 3.01 -7.70 1.52
C SER A 29 3.63 -8.58 0.43
N SER A 30 3.75 -8.18 -0.82
CA SER A 30 4.63 -8.90 -1.78
C SER A 30 5.98 -8.20 -1.82
N ALA A 31 7.05 -8.92 -1.47
CA ALA A 31 8.39 -8.35 -1.39
C ALA A 31 9.16 -8.56 -2.69
N ILE A 32 9.51 -7.46 -3.37
CA ILE A 32 10.46 -7.51 -4.49
C ILE A 32 11.88 -7.55 -3.90
N ALA A 33 12.43 -8.76 -3.79
CA ALA A 33 13.85 -8.95 -3.56
C ALA A 33 14.62 -8.78 -4.88
N ALA A 34 15.09 -7.57 -5.17
CA ALA A 34 16.19 -7.41 -6.12
C ALA A 34 17.48 -7.88 -5.44
N LYS A 35 18.22 -8.75 -6.14
CA LYS A 35 19.44 -9.43 -5.70
C LYS A 35 20.38 -8.50 -4.90
N VAL A 36 20.59 -8.84 -3.62
CA VAL A 36 21.55 -8.17 -2.74
C VAL A 36 22.97 -8.65 -3.13
N SER A 37 23.78 -7.76 -3.67
CA SER A 37 25.24 -7.84 -3.46
C SER A 37 25.50 -7.20 -2.11
N SER A 38 25.95 -7.99 -1.14
CA SER A 38 26.19 -7.57 0.24
C SER A 38 27.35 -6.58 0.33
N GLY A 39 27.06 -5.28 0.27
CA GLY A 39 27.94 -4.24 0.79
C GLY A 39 27.71 -4.09 2.28
N GLY A 40 28.56 -4.72 3.10
CA GLY A 40 28.49 -4.65 4.56
C GLY A 40 28.70 -3.23 5.11
N LEU A 41 28.47 -3.09 6.42
CA LEU A 41 28.63 -1.88 7.26
C LEU A 41 29.91 -1.06 6.99
N PHE A 42 30.95 -1.66 6.39
CA PHE A 42 32.23 -1.02 6.07
C PHE A 42 32.27 -0.26 4.73
N SER A 43 31.27 -0.39 3.85
CA SER A 43 31.20 0.35 2.57
C SER A 43 30.92 1.85 2.74
N TRP A 44 30.32 2.24 3.88
CA TRP A 44 30.05 3.64 4.26
C TRP A 44 31.32 4.46 4.56
N LEU A 45 32.44 3.80 4.88
CA LEU A 45 33.68 4.46 5.31
C LEU A 45 34.66 4.76 4.16
N THR A 46 34.49 4.15 2.98
CA THR A 46 35.41 4.31 1.84
C THR A 46 34.81 5.07 0.65
N GLY A 47 33.57 5.54 0.74
CA GLY A 47 32.98 6.39 -0.30
C GLY A 47 32.77 5.68 -1.65
N GLU A 48 32.62 4.36 -1.66
CA GLU A 48 32.23 3.63 -2.87
C GLU A 48 30.77 3.95 -3.20
N ARG A 49 30.58 4.80 -4.21
CA ARG A 49 29.27 5.06 -4.81
C ARG A 49 28.81 3.79 -5.52
N SER A 50 27.80 3.11 -4.98
CA SER A 50 27.03 2.13 -5.75
C SER A 50 26.30 2.88 -6.87
N SER A 51 26.87 2.86 -8.06
CA SER A 51 26.32 3.46 -9.27
C SER A 51 25.14 2.64 -9.80
N SER A 52 23.96 2.91 -9.28
CA SER A 52 22.67 2.95 -10.00
C SER A 52 21.54 2.97 -8.98
N LEU A 53 21.06 4.17 -8.69
CA LEU A 53 19.71 4.31 -8.13
C LEU A 53 18.75 3.77 -9.21
N ALA A 54 17.71 3.04 -8.81
CA ALA A 54 16.68 2.61 -9.75
C ALA A 54 16.16 3.83 -10.53
N PRO A 55 15.96 3.74 -11.86
CA PRO A 55 15.37 4.84 -12.63
C PRO A 55 14.08 5.31 -11.96
N LEU A 56 13.87 6.63 -11.91
CA LEU A 56 12.69 7.29 -11.31
C LEU A 56 11.36 6.73 -11.82
N ASP A 57 11.36 6.18 -13.04
CA ASP A 57 10.18 5.66 -13.72
C ASP A 57 9.52 4.51 -12.95
N THR A 58 10.34 3.66 -12.32
CA THR A 58 9.86 2.52 -11.53
C THR A 58 9.11 2.96 -10.26
N PRO A 59 9.69 3.81 -9.38
CA PRO A 59 8.99 4.33 -8.21
C PRO A 59 7.69 5.06 -8.51
N ILE A 60 7.67 5.92 -9.55
CA ILE A 60 6.51 6.76 -9.87
C ILE A 60 5.35 5.89 -10.36
N SER A 61 5.63 4.89 -11.19
CA SER A 61 4.63 3.92 -11.65
C SER A 61 3.99 3.15 -10.48
N SER A 62 4.78 2.78 -9.46
CA SER A 62 4.23 2.11 -8.27
C SER A 62 3.35 3.04 -7.41
N PHE A 63 3.62 4.35 -7.36
CA PHE A 63 2.74 5.30 -6.69
C PHE A 63 1.42 5.51 -7.43
N VAL A 64 1.45 5.60 -8.76
CA VAL A 64 0.22 5.66 -9.57
C VAL A 64 -0.58 4.37 -9.40
N LEU A 65 0.08 3.21 -9.37
CA LEU A 65 -0.57 1.93 -9.07
C LEU A 65 -1.22 1.91 -7.69
N GLN A 66 -0.53 2.41 -6.65
CA GLN A 66 -1.09 2.54 -5.31
C GLN A 66 -2.34 3.44 -5.31
N MET A 67 -2.29 4.59 -5.99
CA MET A 67 -3.42 5.51 -6.09
C MET A 67 -4.60 4.92 -6.88
N LEU A 68 -4.32 4.13 -7.92
CA LEU A 68 -5.31 3.43 -8.73
C LEU A 68 -6.05 2.36 -7.92
N MET A 69 -5.29 1.52 -7.21
CA MET A 69 -5.86 0.49 -6.35
C MET A 69 -6.61 1.13 -5.17
N GLY A 70 -5.98 2.09 -4.50
CA GLY A 70 -6.55 2.87 -3.41
C GLY A 70 -7.11 1.99 -2.29
N GLY A 71 -8.38 2.17 -1.99
CA GLY A 71 -9.09 1.51 -0.88
C GLY A 71 -9.36 2.46 0.28
N GLY A 72 -9.51 1.92 1.48
CA GLY A 72 -9.81 2.71 2.67
C GLY A 72 -10.35 1.88 3.84
N GLY A 73 -10.97 2.58 4.78
CA GLY A 73 -11.77 1.97 5.84
C GLY A 73 -13.26 2.20 5.57
N SER A 74 -14.09 1.21 5.88
CA SER A 74 -15.55 1.25 5.67
C SER A 74 -16.25 2.33 6.50
N PHE A 75 -15.61 2.82 7.57
CA PHE A 75 -16.13 3.87 8.46
C PHE A 75 -15.54 5.26 8.19
N SER A 76 -14.89 5.50 7.05
CA SER A 76 -14.37 6.83 6.72
C SER A 76 -15.52 7.79 6.42
N ALA A 77 -15.91 8.62 7.39
CA ALA A 77 -16.96 9.64 7.26
C ALA A 77 -16.49 10.89 6.47
N GLY A 78 -15.85 10.66 5.32
CA GLY A 78 -15.36 11.72 4.46
C GLY A 78 -16.31 12.14 3.34
N GLY A 79 -16.04 13.31 2.77
CA GLY A 79 -16.65 13.75 1.52
C GLY A 79 -15.95 13.19 0.28
N PRO A 80 -16.41 13.59 -0.91
CA PRO A 80 -15.78 13.26 -2.19
C PRO A 80 -14.28 13.59 -2.22
N GLY A 81 -13.51 12.82 -3.00
CA GLY A 81 -12.06 13.03 -3.16
C GLY A 81 -11.16 12.14 -2.29
N LYS A 82 -11.71 11.41 -1.31
CA LYS A 82 -10.94 10.48 -0.47
C LYS A 82 -10.62 9.12 -1.10
N GLY A 83 -10.74 8.99 -2.43
CA GLY A 83 -10.49 7.72 -3.12
C GLY A 83 -11.68 6.75 -3.15
N MET A 84 -12.91 7.21 -2.90
CA MET A 84 -14.13 6.38 -2.96
C MET A 84 -14.39 5.74 -4.34
N HIS A 85 -13.81 6.30 -5.41
CA HIS A 85 -13.88 5.74 -6.76
C HIS A 85 -12.61 4.99 -7.17
N SER A 86 -11.74 4.63 -6.22
CA SER A 86 -10.61 3.73 -6.47
C SER A 86 -11.10 2.30 -6.68
N ARG A 87 -10.27 1.49 -7.33
CA ARG A 87 -10.65 0.14 -7.75
C ARG A 87 -11.07 -0.74 -6.57
N LEU A 88 -10.25 -0.78 -5.51
CA LEU A 88 -10.52 -1.62 -4.34
C LEU A 88 -11.71 -1.10 -3.53
N PHE A 89 -11.92 0.21 -3.47
CA PHE A 89 -13.09 0.76 -2.77
C PHE A 89 -14.39 0.31 -3.45
N LEU A 90 -14.46 0.43 -4.78
CA LEU A 90 -15.66 0.07 -5.54
C LEU A 90 -15.93 -1.44 -5.58
N ARG A 91 -14.89 -2.26 -5.78
CA ARG A 91 -15.05 -3.72 -5.99
C ARG A 91 -15.04 -4.52 -4.70
N VAL A 92 -14.45 -3.99 -3.62
CA VAL A 92 -14.31 -4.71 -2.35
C VAL A 92 -15.15 -4.06 -1.26
N LEU A 93 -14.87 -2.81 -0.90
CA LEU A 93 -15.53 -2.18 0.26
C LEU A 93 -17.03 -1.92 0.03
N ASN A 94 -17.45 -1.60 -1.20
CA ASN A 94 -18.87 -1.42 -1.50
C ASN A 94 -19.64 -2.75 -1.61
N GLU A 95 -18.97 -3.84 -2.00
CA GLU A 95 -19.62 -5.14 -2.24
C GLU A 95 -19.66 -6.02 -0.99
N TYR A 96 -18.61 -5.99 -0.16
CA TYR A 96 -18.42 -6.90 0.98
C TYR A 96 -18.40 -6.14 2.31
N GLN A 97 -19.52 -6.16 3.04
CA GLN A 97 -19.69 -5.40 4.29
C GLN A 97 -18.91 -6.00 5.48
N GLN A 98 -18.48 -7.25 5.39
CA GLN A 98 -17.68 -7.95 6.41
C GLN A 98 -16.24 -7.42 6.49
N ILE A 99 -15.80 -6.64 5.49
CA ILE A 99 -14.47 -6.05 5.45
C ILE A 99 -14.52 -4.67 6.12
N GLN A 100 -13.71 -4.49 7.16
CA GLN A 100 -13.61 -3.24 7.92
C GLN A 100 -12.67 -2.24 7.25
N SER A 101 -11.58 -2.73 6.66
CA SER A 101 -10.63 -1.93 5.90
C SER A 101 -9.96 -2.77 4.83
N PHE A 102 -9.70 -2.17 3.67
CA PHE A 102 -9.03 -2.81 2.55
C PHE A 102 -8.33 -1.74 1.73
N SER A 103 -7.00 -1.76 1.69
CA SER A 103 -6.21 -0.72 1.02
C SER A 103 -4.91 -1.25 0.47
N ALA A 104 -4.54 -0.80 -0.72
CA ALA A 104 -3.20 -1.01 -1.26
C ALA A 104 -2.21 -0.01 -0.66
N PHE A 105 -0.97 -0.45 -0.45
CA PHE A 105 0.11 0.38 0.02
C PHE A 105 1.39 0.11 -0.77
N ASN A 106 2.28 1.09 -0.72
CA ASN A 106 3.61 1.01 -1.31
C ASN A 106 4.61 1.63 -0.33
N SER A 107 5.76 0.99 -0.15
CA SER A 107 6.89 1.50 0.60
C SER A 107 8.15 1.33 -0.22
N ILE A 108 8.80 2.44 -0.56
CA ILE A 108 9.97 2.48 -1.43
C ILE A 108 11.18 2.91 -0.61
N PHE A 109 12.28 2.16 -0.76
CA PHE A 109 13.57 2.43 -0.18
C PHE A 109 14.62 2.56 -1.29
N ASN A 110 15.84 2.92 -0.93
CA ASN A 110 16.94 2.90 -1.89
C ASN A 110 17.12 1.47 -2.43
N ASN A 111 16.95 1.30 -3.74
CA ASN A 111 17.16 0.04 -4.48
C ASN A 111 16.17 -1.11 -4.19
N THR A 112 15.18 -0.93 -3.31
CA THR A 112 14.15 -1.95 -3.02
C THR A 112 12.79 -1.31 -2.74
N GLY A 113 11.72 -2.07 -2.91
CA GLY A 113 10.36 -1.62 -2.67
C GLY A 113 9.45 -2.77 -2.27
N LEU A 114 8.40 -2.41 -1.55
CA LEU A 114 7.36 -3.30 -1.05
C LEU A 114 6.01 -2.77 -1.51
N PHE A 115 5.28 -3.58 -2.25
CA PHE A 115 3.90 -3.30 -2.61
C PHE A 115 3.00 -4.34 -1.96
N GLY A 116 1.80 -3.97 -1.55
CA GLY A 116 0.92 -4.93 -0.90
C GLY A 116 -0.49 -4.45 -0.70
N ILE A 117 -1.31 -5.36 -0.22
CA ILE A 117 -2.68 -5.07 0.23
C ILE A 117 -2.72 -5.29 1.74
N TYR A 118 -3.28 -4.32 2.44
CA TYR A 118 -3.62 -4.43 3.83
C TYR A 118 -5.14 -4.57 3.95
N ALA A 119 -5.59 -5.59 4.68
CA ALA A 119 -7.00 -5.92 4.83
C ALA A 119 -7.34 -6.19 6.30
N SER A 120 -8.47 -5.70 6.78
CA SER A 120 -8.99 -5.95 8.12
C SER A 120 -10.43 -6.39 7.99
N THR A 121 -10.77 -7.55 8.54
CA THR A 121 -12.07 -8.20 8.35
C THR A 121 -12.42 -9.04 9.59
N SER A 122 -13.48 -9.82 9.55
CA SER A 122 -13.82 -10.79 10.58
C SER A 122 -13.10 -12.13 10.34
N SER A 123 -12.84 -12.89 11.40
CA SER A 123 -12.08 -14.15 11.33
C SER A 123 -12.68 -15.17 10.36
N ASP A 124 -14.01 -15.31 10.38
CA ASP A 124 -14.78 -16.19 9.49
C ASP A 124 -14.67 -15.82 8.00
N PHE A 125 -14.46 -14.54 7.70
CA PHE A 125 -14.34 -14.04 6.32
C PHE A 125 -12.87 -13.96 5.82
N ALA A 126 -11.89 -14.25 6.68
CA ALA A 126 -10.47 -14.14 6.36
C ALA A 126 -10.03 -14.94 5.11
N PRO A 127 -10.43 -16.21 4.90
CA PRO A 127 -10.09 -16.93 3.66
C PRO A 127 -10.59 -16.21 2.42
N LYS A 128 -11.81 -15.68 2.47
CA LYS A 128 -12.42 -14.99 1.33
C LYS A 128 -11.75 -13.65 1.05
N ALA A 129 -11.39 -12.90 2.09
CA ALA A 129 -10.66 -11.65 1.94
C ALA A 129 -9.28 -11.85 1.29
N VAL A 130 -8.56 -12.92 1.65
CA VAL A 130 -7.28 -13.27 1.01
C VAL A 130 -7.47 -13.64 -0.46
N GLU A 131 -8.49 -14.43 -0.78
CA GLU A 131 -8.84 -14.76 -2.17
C GLU A 131 -9.16 -13.50 -2.99
N LEU A 132 -9.91 -12.55 -2.43
CA LEU A 132 -10.23 -11.27 -3.07
C LEU A 132 -8.98 -10.42 -3.31
N ALA A 133 -8.07 -10.35 -2.34
CA ALA A 133 -6.80 -9.64 -2.48
C ALA A 133 -5.93 -10.24 -3.60
N ALA A 134 -5.80 -11.57 -3.63
CA ALA A 134 -5.08 -12.26 -4.70
C ALA A 134 -5.74 -12.01 -6.07
N LYS A 135 -7.07 -12.12 -6.17
CA LYS A 135 -7.83 -11.85 -7.40
C LYS A 135 -7.62 -10.43 -7.93
N GLU A 136 -7.65 -9.42 -7.07
CA GLU A 136 -7.42 -8.03 -7.50
C GLU A 136 -5.97 -7.79 -7.94
N LEU A 137 -4.98 -8.38 -7.25
CA LEU A 137 -3.56 -8.29 -7.65
C LEU A 137 -3.29 -8.99 -8.99
N ILE A 138 -3.92 -10.13 -9.25
CA ILE A 138 -3.82 -10.82 -10.55
C ILE A 138 -4.55 -10.02 -11.64
N ALA A 139 -5.71 -9.44 -11.31
CA ALA A 139 -6.50 -8.66 -12.25
C ALA A 139 -5.74 -7.43 -12.75
N ILE A 140 -5.02 -6.69 -11.90
CA ILE A 140 -4.22 -5.52 -12.34
C ILE A 140 -2.97 -5.92 -13.16
N ALA A 141 -2.46 -7.14 -12.96
CA ALA A 141 -1.33 -7.68 -13.73
C ALA A 141 -1.75 -8.26 -15.08
N THR A 142 -3.05 -8.46 -15.29
CA THR A 142 -3.60 -8.95 -16.55
C THR A 142 -3.84 -7.77 -17.49
N PRO A 143 -3.34 -7.80 -18.75
CA PRO A 143 -3.61 -6.76 -19.74
C PRO A 143 -5.11 -6.47 -19.90
N GLU A 144 -5.45 -5.24 -20.24
CA GLU A 144 -6.83 -4.78 -20.55
C GLU A 144 -7.84 -4.83 -19.39
N LYS A 145 -7.46 -5.33 -18.21
CA LYS A 145 -8.34 -5.36 -17.02
C LYS A 145 -8.43 -4.03 -16.27
N VAL A 146 -7.61 -3.04 -16.65
CA VAL A 146 -7.63 -1.69 -16.08
C VAL A 146 -8.18 -0.74 -17.15
N PRO A 147 -9.40 -0.18 -16.94
CA PRO A 147 -9.94 0.83 -17.84
C PRO A 147 -9.10 2.11 -17.82
N GLU A 148 -8.96 2.75 -18.98
CA GLU A 148 -8.21 4.02 -19.14
C GLU A 148 -8.72 5.13 -18.19
N VAL A 149 -10.03 5.22 -18.00
CA VAL A 149 -10.65 6.18 -17.05
C VAL A 149 -10.14 6.00 -15.62
N GLN A 150 -9.81 4.78 -15.20
CA GLN A 150 -9.23 4.55 -13.87
C GLN A 150 -7.78 5.03 -13.81
N LEU A 151 -7.00 4.82 -14.87
CA LEU A 151 -5.62 5.31 -14.96
C LEU A 151 -5.57 6.84 -14.95
N ASP A 152 -6.39 7.50 -15.77
CA ASP A 152 -6.44 8.96 -15.83
C ASP A 152 -6.80 9.59 -14.49
N ARG A 153 -7.76 8.98 -13.79
CA ARG A 153 -8.13 9.39 -12.43
C ARG A 153 -6.97 9.22 -11.47
N ALA A 154 -6.28 8.08 -11.51
CA ALA A 154 -5.13 7.80 -10.65
C ALA A 154 -3.97 8.77 -10.91
N LYS A 155 -3.66 9.07 -12.17
CA LYS A 155 -2.65 10.06 -12.58
C LYS A 155 -2.98 11.45 -12.03
N LYS A 156 -4.21 11.94 -12.26
CA LYS A 156 -4.67 13.23 -11.73
C LYS A 156 -4.62 13.27 -10.20
N SER A 157 -5.11 12.22 -9.53
CA SER A 157 -5.11 12.12 -8.06
C SER A 157 -3.69 12.10 -7.49
N THR A 158 -2.76 11.42 -8.15
CA THR A 158 -1.34 11.37 -7.74
C THR A 158 -0.69 12.75 -7.83
N LYS A 159 -0.91 13.48 -8.93
CA LYS A 159 -0.41 14.85 -9.09
C LYS A 159 -0.99 15.80 -8.05
N THR A 160 -2.30 15.75 -7.84
CA THR A 160 -2.98 16.58 -6.83
C THR A 160 -2.43 16.30 -5.44
N ALA A 161 -2.26 15.03 -5.07
CA ALA A 161 -1.71 14.65 -3.76
C ALA A 161 -0.30 15.23 -3.54
N VAL A 162 0.57 15.16 -4.55
CA VAL A 162 1.93 15.72 -4.47
C VAL A 162 1.90 17.24 -4.36
N LEU A 163 1.16 17.93 -5.23
CA LEU A 163 1.11 19.39 -5.24
C LEU A 163 0.54 19.95 -3.94
N MET A 164 -0.55 19.39 -3.42
CA MET A 164 -1.16 19.82 -2.16
C MET A 164 -0.24 19.56 -0.96
N ASN A 165 0.49 18.44 -0.94
CA ASN A 165 1.45 18.16 0.13
C ASN A 165 2.60 19.17 0.16
N LEU A 166 3.06 19.64 -1.02
CA LEU A 166 4.14 20.63 -1.14
C LEU A 166 3.75 22.05 -0.70
N GLU A 167 2.47 22.32 -0.43
CA GLU A 167 2.03 23.59 0.17
C GLU A 167 2.47 23.72 1.64
N SER A 168 2.63 22.59 2.34
CA SER A 168 3.09 22.58 3.72
C SER A 168 4.59 22.79 3.82
N ARG A 169 5.03 23.85 4.48
CA ARG A 169 6.46 24.18 4.68
C ARG A 169 7.25 23.05 5.35
N MET A 170 6.63 22.33 6.29
CA MET A 170 7.27 21.21 6.95
C MET A 170 7.55 20.07 5.97
N ILE A 171 6.57 19.74 5.12
CA ILE A 171 6.71 18.72 4.09
C ILE A 171 7.69 19.16 3.01
N ALA A 172 7.65 20.43 2.60
CA ALA A 172 8.61 20.97 1.63
C ALA A 172 10.06 20.90 2.15
N SER A 173 10.29 21.20 3.44
CA SER A 173 11.61 21.07 4.06
C SER A 173 12.07 19.62 4.13
N GLU A 174 11.17 18.69 4.44
CA GLU A 174 11.45 17.27 4.47
C GLU A 174 11.74 16.71 3.07
N ASP A 175 10.98 17.14 2.06
CA ASP A 175 11.18 16.82 0.64
C ASP A 175 12.58 17.21 0.17
N ILE A 176 13.01 18.46 0.43
CA ILE A 176 14.36 18.93 0.10
C ILE A 176 15.42 18.02 0.72
N GLY A 177 15.31 17.75 2.03
CA GLY A 177 16.27 16.91 2.74
C GLY A 177 16.32 15.49 2.21
N ARG A 178 15.17 14.86 1.99
CA ARG A 178 15.08 13.48 1.50
C ARG A 178 15.63 13.36 0.08
N GLN A 179 15.27 14.28 -0.82
CA GLN A 179 15.76 14.23 -2.19
C GLN A 179 17.28 14.43 -2.27
N ILE A 180 17.85 15.35 -1.50
CA ILE A 180 19.31 15.53 -1.43
C ILE A 180 20.00 14.26 -0.90
N LEU A 181 19.42 13.61 0.12
CA LEU A 181 19.97 12.36 0.65
C LEU A 181 19.85 11.18 -0.33
N THR A 182 18.78 11.12 -1.12
CA THR A 182 18.54 10.02 -2.05
C THR A 182 19.24 10.22 -3.40
N TYR A 183 19.13 11.41 -4.01
CA TYR A 183 19.59 11.70 -5.37
C TYR A 183 20.82 12.61 -5.43
N GLY A 184 21.23 13.23 -4.31
CA GLY A 184 22.29 14.22 -4.28
C GLY A 184 21.86 15.64 -4.69
N GLU A 185 20.63 15.79 -5.16
CA GLU A 185 20.05 17.07 -5.58
C GLU A 185 18.55 17.09 -5.30
N ARG A 186 17.95 18.29 -5.32
CA ARG A 186 16.50 18.43 -5.32
C ARG A 186 16.01 18.51 -6.76
N LYS A 187 15.30 17.48 -7.20
CA LYS A 187 14.69 17.44 -8.52
C LYS A 187 13.49 18.39 -8.60
N PRO A 188 13.31 19.10 -9.73
CA PRO A 188 12.17 19.97 -9.92
C PRO A 188 10.86 19.16 -9.92
N VAL A 189 9.79 19.74 -9.40
CA VAL A 189 8.48 19.06 -9.31
C VAL A 189 7.91 18.76 -10.70
N GLU A 190 8.27 19.58 -11.69
CA GLU A 190 7.86 19.44 -13.08
C GLU A 190 8.31 18.11 -13.70
N GLU A 191 9.50 17.63 -13.35
CA GLU A 191 9.98 16.31 -13.78
C GLU A 191 9.08 15.19 -13.26
N PHE A 192 8.67 15.27 -12.00
CA PHE A 192 7.73 14.30 -11.41
C PHE A 192 6.37 14.34 -12.09
N LEU A 193 5.82 15.54 -12.33
CA LEU A 193 4.52 15.70 -12.98
C LEU A 193 4.53 15.16 -14.41
N LYS A 194 5.62 15.39 -15.14
CA LYS A 194 5.82 14.87 -16.50
C LYS A 194 5.93 13.34 -16.50
N ALA A 195 6.72 12.78 -15.59
CA ALA A 195 6.84 11.33 -15.45
C ALA A 195 5.49 10.67 -15.12
N VAL A 196 4.64 11.32 -14.28
CA VAL A 196 3.29 10.83 -14.03
C VAL A 196 2.41 10.87 -15.29
N ASP A 197 2.54 11.90 -16.14
CA ASP A 197 1.79 11.99 -17.39
C ASP A 197 2.19 10.95 -18.43
N GLU A 198 3.45 10.56 -18.45
CA GLU A 198 3.98 9.61 -19.43
C GLU A 198 3.56 8.17 -19.11
N ILE A 199 3.07 7.88 -17.89
CA ILE A 199 2.62 6.54 -17.51
C ILE A 199 1.43 6.08 -18.37
N THR A 200 1.61 4.89 -18.95
CA THR A 200 0.61 4.19 -19.77
C THR A 200 0.01 2.98 -19.04
N LEU A 201 -1.05 2.41 -19.61
CA LEU A 201 -1.65 1.16 -19.09
C LEU A 201 -0.69 -0.03 -19.19
N ASP A 202 0.17 -0.04 -20.20
CA ASP A 202 1.18 -1.07 -20.39
C ASP A 202 2.23 -1.03 -19.27
N ASP A 203 2.68 0.16 -18.86
CA ASP A 203 3.61 0.33 -17.73
C ASP A 203 3.01 -0.20 -16.42
N ILE A 204 1.73 0.10 -16.16
CA ILE A 204 0.98 -0.42 -15.00
C ILE A 204 0.89 -1.94 -15.03
N THR A 205 0.65 -2.52 -16.21
CA THR A 205 0.56 -3.97 -16.37
C THR A 205 1.91 -4.62 -16.15
N LYS A 206 2.98 -4.11 -16.77
CA LYS A 206 4.36 -4.57 -16.63
C LYS A 206 4.85 -4.51 -15.19
N ILE A 207 4.61 -3.40 -14.49
CA ILE A 207 5.04 -3.29 -13.09
C ILE A 207 4.25 -4.21 -12.18
N SER A 208 2.95 -4.38 -12.42
CA SER A 208 2.11 -5.32 -11.68
C SER A 208 2.58 -6.76 -11.89
N GLN A 209 2.90 -7.16 -13.12
CA GLN A 209 3.50 -8.46 -13.45
C GLN A 209 4.84 -8.67 -12.75
N ARG A 210 5.69 -7.64 -12.69
CA ARG A 210 6.96 -7.68 -11.96
C ARG A 210 6.76 -7.83 -10.45
N ILE A 211 5.73 -7.20 -9.88
CA ILE A 211 5.40 -7.33 -8.45
C ILE A 211 4.95 -8.77 -8.15
N ILE A 212 4.03 -9.34 -8.93
CA ILE A 212 3.47 -10.66 -8.66
C ILE A 212 4.43 -11.82 -8.99
N SER A 213 5.47 -11.60 -9.80
CA SER A 213 6.48 -12.63 -10.10
C SER A 213 7.48 -12.85 -8.97
N SER A 214 7.56 -11.91 -8.03
CA SER A 214 8.37 -12.05 -6.82
C SER A 214 7.69 -12.99 -5.80
N PRO A 215 8.46 -13.67 -4.92
CA PRO A 215 7.87 -14.51 -3.88
C PRO A 215 6.88 -13.75 -2.99
N LEU A 216 5.73 -14.37 -2.71
CA LEU A 216 4.73 -13.81 -1.81
C LEU A 216 5.34 -13.57 -0.42
N THR A 217 5.02 -12.45 0.21
CA THR A 217 5.20 -12.28 1.66
C THR A 217 3.80 -12.18 2.30
N MET A 218 3.63 -12.73 3.49
CA MET A 218 2.33 -12.77 4.15
C MET A 218 2.50 -12.59 5.64
N ALA A 219 1.74 -11.67 6.22
CA ALA A 219 1.67 -11.45 7.65
C ALA A 219 0.21 -11.41 8.10
N SER A 220 -0.09 -12.14 9.18
CA SER A 220 -1.41 -12.18 9.78
C SER A 220 -1.33 -11.90 11.27
N TYR A 221 -2.35 -11.23 11.81
CA TYR A 221 -2.42 -10.89 13.22
C TYR A 221 -3.88 -10.88 13.73
N GLY A 222 -4.06 -11.41 14.94
CA GLY A 222 -5.36 -11.55 15.60
C GLY A 222 -5.81 -13.02 15.65
N ASP A 223 -7.09 -13.26 15.38
CA ASP A 223 -7.61 -14.62 15.21
C ASP A 223 -7.25 -15.15 13.81
N VAL A 224 -6.17 -15.94 13.77
CA VAL A 224 -5.55 -16.43 12.53
C VAL A 224 -5.93 -17.87 12.21
N ILE A 225 -6.81 -18.51 12.99
CA ILE A 225 -7.15 -19.93 12.86
C ILE A 225 -7.75 -20.23 11.48
N ASN A 226 -8.53 -19.29 10.94
CA ASN A 226 -9.19 -19.40 9.64
C ASN A 226 -8.34 -18.84 8.49
N VAL A 227 -7.13 -18.34 8.73
CA VAL A 227 -6.29 -17.81 7.65
C VAL A 227 -5.73 -18.98 6.84
N PRO A 228 -5.83 -18.96 5.49
CA PRO A 228 -5.28 -20.03 4.66
C PRO A 228 -3.76 -20.13 4.84
N SER A 229 -3.22 -21.34 4.64
CA SER A 229 -1.77 -21.56 4.71
C SER A 229 -1.04 -20.73 3.65
N TYR A 230 0.21 -20.37 3.95
CA TYR A 230 1.06 -19.61 3.03
C TYR A 230 1.17 -20.28 1.66
N GLU A 231 1.34 -21.60 1.62
CA GLU A 231 1.49 -22.40 0.40
C GLU A 231 0.24 -22.32 -0.48
N ASN A 232 -0.95 -22.38 0.13
CA ASN A 232 -2.21 -22.26 -0.60
C ASN A 232 -2.33 -20.87 -1.24
N VAL A 233 -1.97 -19.81 -0.53
CA VAL A 233 -2.04 -18.43 -1.05
C VAL A 233 -0.96 -18.19 -2.10
N SER A 234 0.27 -18.65 -1.87
CA SER A 234 1.38 -18.53 -2.81
C SER A 234 1.08 -19.23 -4.14
N SER A 235 0.41 -20.40 -4.10
CA SER A 235 0.01 -21.12 -5.31
C SER A 235 -0.91 -20.31 -6.24
N MET A 236 -1.68 -19.36 -5.72
CA MET A 236 -2.58 -18.51 -6.52
C MET A 236 -1.83 -17.57 -7.47
N PHE A 237 -0.60 -17.17 -7.13
CA PHE A 237 0.22 -16.26 -7.95
C PHE A 237 1.12 -17.00 -8.94
N HIS A 238 1.37 -18.30 -8.71
CA HIS A 238 2.24 -19.13 -9.54
C HIS A 238 1.48 -20.10 -10.46
N ALA A 239 0.14 -20.06 -10.42
CA ALA A 239 -0.69 -20.85 -11.32
C ALA A 239 -0.47 -20.40 -12.77
N LYS A 240 0.23 -21.27 -13.53
CA LYS A 240 0.42 -21.20 -14.98
C LYS A 240 -0.86 -21.49 -15.74
#